data_AF-X1CT54-F1
#
_entry.id   AF-X1CT54-F1
#
_cell.length_a   1.000
_cell.length_b   1.000
_cell.length_c   1.000
_cell.angle_alpha   90.00
_cell.angle_beta   90.00
_cell.angle_gamma   90.00
#
_symmetry.space_group_name_H-M   'P 1'
#
loop_
_entity.id
_entity.type
_entity.pdbx_description
1 polymer ?
#
loop_
_entity_poly.entity_id
_entity_poly.type
_entity_poly.pdbx_seq_one_letter_code
_entity_poly.pdbx_strand_id
1 'polypeptide(L)'
;MSISEMERLFNNFKPENDLEIRDRTILELLYSTGARISEVEGLKTGDIDLENREIIVTGKGRKQRLVYLNKAAVFWIKKYLQVRSKLTYSGKDRYIMDNHLFLNKFGKRLSSRSIRTIVKKYVKKAVIGKNITPHSI
;
A
#
# COMPACT_ATOMS: atom_id res chain seq x y z
N MET A 1 -5.11 17.37 0.97
CA MET A 1 -4.52 16.91 2.24
C MET A 1 -3.19 17.61 2.38
N SER A 2 -2.96 18.31 3.49
CA SER A 2 -1.69 18.98 3.73
C SER A 2 -0.59 17.95 4.01
N ILE A 3 0.68 18.34 3.82
CA ILE A 3 1.83 17.50 4.17
C ILE A 3 1.75 17.05 5.64
N SER A 4 1.39 17.97 6.53
CA SER A 4 1.21 17.69 7.96
C SER A 4 0.12 16.67 8.27
N GLU A 5 -0.95 16.61 7.47
CA GLU A 5 -2.01 15.59 7.63
C GLU A 5 -1.52 14.20 7.23
N MET A 6 -0.69 14.09 6.18
CA MET A 6 -0.05 12.83 5.79
C MET A 6 0.97 12.37 6.82
N GLU A 7 1.80 13.27 7.34
CA GLU A 7 2.76 12.96 8.40
C GLU A 7 2.06 12.46 9.67
N ARG A 8 0.97 13.13 10.09
CA ARG A 8 0.16 12.69 11.23
C ARG A 8 -0.48 11.32 10.98
N LEU A 9 -1.03 11.10 9.80
CA LEU A 9 -1.57 9.79 9.42
C LEU A 9 -0.49 8.71 9.60
N PHE A 10 0.71 8.97 9.08
CA PHE A 10 1.80 8.02 9.11
C PHE A 10 2.42 7.82 10.50
N ASN A 11 2.49 8.85 11.33
CA ASN A 11 3.01 8.73 12.69
C ASN A 11 2.05 7.96 13.62
N ASN A 12 0.74 8.08 13.40
CA ASN A 12 -0.27 7.45 14.25
C ASN A 12 -0.75 6.09 13.74
N PHE A 13 -0.55 5.77 12.46
CA PHE A 13 -0.96 4.47 11.92
C PHE A 13 0.07 3.39 12.25
N LYS A 14 -0.19 2.67 13.34
CA LYS A 14 0.53 1.45 13.75
C LYS A 14 -0.28 0.21 13.31
N PRO A 15 0.15 -0.53 12.27
CA PRO A 15 -0.56 -1.72 11.82
C PRO A 15 -0.55 -2.83 12.87
N GLU A 16 -1.71 -3.43 13.15
CA GLU A 16 -1.86 -4.49 14.14
C GLU A 16 -1.99 -5.90 13.54
N ASN A 17 -2.18 -5.99 12.22
CA ASN A 17 -2.34 -7.26 11.51
C ASN A 17 -1.83 -7.19 10.06
N ASP A 18 -1.74 -8.36 9.41
CA ASP A 18 -1.21 -8.51 8.04
C ASP A 18 -1.96 -7.65 7.01
N LEU A 19 -3.28 -7.46 7.15
CA LEU A 19 -4.07 -6.62 6.24
C LEU A 19 -3.81 -5.12 6.47
N GLU A 20 -3.54 -4.71 7.71
CA GLU A 20 -3.16 -3.33 7.99
C GLU A 20 -1.73 -3.01 7.56
N ILE A 21 -0.80 -3.99 7.59
CA ILE A 21 0.54 -3.85 6.99
C ILE A 21 0.41 -3.59 5.49
N ARG A 22 -0.47 -4.34 4.81
CA ARG A 22 -0.80 -4.10 3.40
C ARG A 22 -1.34 -2.69 3.21
N ASP A 23 -2.35 -2.29 3.99
CA ASP A 23 -2.97 -0.98 3.86
C ASP A 23 -1.98 0.17 4.07
N ARG A 24 -1.09 0.05 5.06
CA ARG A 24 0.00 1.01 5.30
C ARG A 24 0.95 1.09 4.11
N THR A 25 1.31 -0.05 3.55
CA THR A 25 2.19 -0.12 2.37
C THR A 25 1.57 0.56 1.15
N ILE A 26 0.26 0.38 0.94
CA ILE A 26 -0.48 1.08 -0.14
C ILE A 26 -0.37 2.60 0.03
N LEU A 27 -0.59 3.12 1.25
CA LEU A 27 -0.54 4.55 1.52
C LEU A 27 0.87 5.12 1.31
N GLU A 28 1.90 4.42 1.80
CA GLU A 28 3.31 4.81 1.65
C GLU A 28 3.75 4.80 0.20
N LEU A 29 3.34 3.79 -0.59
CA LEU A 29 3.65 3.72 -2.01
C LEU A 29 2.97 4.85 -2.78
N LEU A 30 1.68 5.12 -2.53
CA LEU A 30 0.97 6.24 -3.14
C LEU A 30 1.63 7.58 -2.81
N TYR A 31 2.01 7.77 -1.54
CA TYR A 31 2.69 8.98 -1.09
C TYR A 31 4.08 9.14 -1.71
N SER A 32 4.86 8.07 -1.75
CA SER A 32 6.23 8.10 -2.27
C SER A 32 6.30 8.31 -3.77
N THR A 33 5.34 7.77 -4.53
CA THR A 33 5.43 7.72 -6.00
C THR A 33 4.51 8.71 -6.71
N GLY A 34 3.49 9.22 -6.02
CA GLY A 34 2.39 9.97 -6.65
C GLY A 34 1.61 9.14 -7.69
N ALA A 35 1.74 7.81 -7.68
CA ALA A 35 1.06 6.94 -8.64
C ALA A 35 -0.46 7.01 -8.51
N ARG A 36 -1.17 6.82 -9.63
CA ARG A 36 -2.63 6.71 -9.61
C ARG A 36 -3.03 5.37 -8.99
N ILE A 37 -4.19 5.31 -8.36
CA ILE A 37 -4.75 4.07 -7.78
C ILE A 37 -4.79 2.92 -8.80
N SER A 38 -5.12 3.21 -10.06
CA SER A 38 -5.15 2.21 -11.14
C SER A 38 -3.77 1.67 -11.51
N GLU A 39 -2.72 2.50 -11.37
CA GLU A 39 -1.33 2.06 -11.57
C GLU A 39 -0.92 1.16 -10.41
N VAL A 40 -1.28 1.52 -9.17
CA VAL A 40 -1.04 0.70 -7.97
C VAL A 40 -1.78 -0.64 -7.99
N GLU A 41 -3.02 -0.66 -8.50
CA GLU A 41 -3.77 -1.91 -8.72
C GLU A 41 -3.02 -2.87 -9.64
N GLY A 42 -2.39 -2.34 -10.70
CA GLY A 42 -1.73 -3.13 -11.73
C GLY A 42 -0.30 -3.55 -11.39
N LEU A 43 0.28 -3.04 -10.29
CA LEU A 43 1.64 -3.37 -9.88
C LEU A 43 1.79 -4.86 -9.59
N LYS A 44 2.90 -5.42 -10.08
CA LYS A 44 3.36 -6.78 -9.80
C LYS A 44 4.57 -6.76 -8.91
N THR A 45 4.83 -7.89 -8.25
CA THR A 45 6.03 -8.08 -7.42
C THR A 45 7.33 -7.89 -8.20
N GLY A 46 7.36 -8.31 -9.47
CA GLY A 46 8.51 -8.13 -10.36
C GLY A 46 8.73 -6.70 -10.89
N ASP A 47 7.81 -5.76 -10.61
CA ASP A 47 7.97 -4.36 -11.01
C ASP A 47 8.83 -3.56 -10.00
N ILE A 48 9.29 -4.19 -8.92
CA ILE A 48 9.94 -3.51 -7.79
C ILE A 48 11.39 -3.97 -7.66
N ASP A 49 12.30 -3.01 -7.64
CA ASP A 49 13.69 -3.20 -7.26
C ASP A 49 13.92 -2.53 -5.90
N LEU A 50 13.95 -3.31 -4.83
CA LEU A 50 14.12 -2.78 -3.47
C LEU A 50 15.57 -2.45 -3.11
N GLU A 51 16.54 -2.91 -3.91
CA GLU A 51 17.96 -2.60 -3.74
C GLU A 51 18.24 -1.20 -4.29
N ASN A 52 17.78 -0.95 -5.52
CA ASN A 52 17.87 0.36 -6.16
C ASN A 52 16.79 1.34 -5.68
N ARG A 53 15.77 0.84 -4.97
CA ARG A 53 14.60 1.61 -4.48
C ARG A 53 13.80 2.18 -5.65
N GLU A 54 13.54 1.35 -6.63
CA GLU A 54 12.85 1.71 -7.87
C GLU A 54 11.59 0.89 -8.04
N ILE A 55 10.62 1.47 -8.74
CA ILE A 55 9.42 0.77 -9.16
C ILE A 55 9.04 1.19 -10.58
N ILE A 56 8.66 0.22 -11.40
CA ILE A 56 8.13 0.44 -12.73
C ILE A 56 6.61 0.54 -12.64
N VAL A 57 6.06 1.70 -12.99
CA VAL A 57 4.61 1.90 -13.03
C VAL A 57 4.14 1.99 -14.47
N THR A 58 3.05 1.28 -14.77
CA THR A 58 2.45 1.25 -16.12
C THR A 58 1.22 2.14 -16.19
N GLY A 59 1.33 3.24 -16.95
CA GLY A 59 0.26 4.23 -17.11
C GLY A 59 -0.62 4.01 -18.34
N LYS A 60 -1.38 5.05 -18.70
CA LYS A 60 -2.26 5.07 -19.88
C LYS A 60 -1.45 4.78 -21.17
N GLY A 61 -2.02 3.97 -22.05
CA GLY A 61 -1.36 3.55 -23.30
C GLY A 61 -0.21 2.55 -23.08
N ARG A 62 -0.18 1.87 -21.92
CA ARG A 62 0.87 0.91 -21.53
C ARG A 62 2.28 1.52 -21.46
N LYS A 63 2.38 2.84 -21.32
CA LYS A 63 3.67 3.51 -21.13
C LYS A 63 4.20 3.23 -19.74
N GLN A 64 5.45 2.79 -19.66
CA GLN A 64 6.14 2.53 -18.40
C GLN A 64 6.99 3.74 -18.01
N ARG A 65 7.10 3.99 -16.71
CA ARG A 65 8.08 4.93 -16.15
C ARG A 65 8.69 4.33 -14.89
N LEU A 66 9.97 4.61 -14.68
CA LEU A 66 10.69 4.30 -13.45
C LEU A 66 10.42 5.40 -12.43
N VAL A 67 10.13 5.01 -11.19
CA VAL A 67 9.88 5.93 -10.07
C VAL A 67 10.70 5.49 -8.87
N TYR A 68 11.34 6.44 -8.20
CA TYR A 68 12.10 6.17 -7.00
C TYR A 68 11.20 6.10 -5.76
N LEU A 69 11.55 5.20 -4.85
CA LEU A 69 10.88 4.97 -3.58
C LEU A 69 11.66 5.65 -2.45
N ASN A 70 10.93 6.32 -1.56
CA ASN A 70 11.49 6.82 -0.31
C ASN A 70 11.77 5.65 0.66
N LYS A 71 12.56 5.91 1.71
CA LYS A 71 12.97 4.87 2.68
C LYS A 71 11.76 4.22 3.38
N ALA A 72 10.70 4.97 3.66
CA ALA A 72 9.51 4.49 4.33
C ALA A 72 8.73 3.48 3.45
N ALA A 73 8.53 3.80 2.17
CA ALA A 73 7.91 2.90 1.21
C ALA A 73 8.68 1.60 1.07
N VAL A 74 10.01 1.67 0.93
CA VAL A 74 10.87 0.46 0.87
C VAL A 74 10.70 -0.41 2.11
N PHE A 75 10.74 0.21 3.30
CA PHE A 75 10.55 -0.50 4.56
C PHE A 75 9.20 -1.22 4.64
N TRP A 76 8.11 -0.52 4.29
CA TRP A 76 6.77 -1.09 4.34
C TRP A 76 6.54 -2.14 3.26
N ILE A 77 7.08 -1.97 2.06
CA ILE A 77 7.04 -2.99 1.01
C ILE A 77 7.75 -4.26 1.49
N LYS A 78 8.95 -4.16 2.07
CA LYS A 78 9.66 -5.32 2.65
C LYS A 78 8.81 -6.04 3.69
N LYS A 79 8.22 -5.31 4.64
CA LYS A 79 7.32 -5.89 5.65
C LYS A 79 6.10 -6.56 5.04
N TYR A 80 5.49 -5.92 4.04
CA TYR A 80 4.31 -6.46 3.39
C TYR A 80 4.62 -7.72 2.59
N LEU A 81 5.74 -7.79 1.87
CA LEU A 81 6.14 -8.99 1.13
C LEU A 81 6.28 -10.22 2.04
N GLN A 82 6.77 -10.03 3.27
CA GLN A 82 6.85 -11.11 4.26
C GLN A 82 5.46 -11.67 4.61
N VAL A 83 4.50 -10.81 4.93
CA VAL A 83 3.14 -11.27 5.31
C VAL A 83 2.28 -11.67 4.10
N ARG A 84 2.55 -11.11 2.92
CA ARG A 84 1.89 -11.45 1.65
C ARG A 84 2.08 -12.92 1.30
N SER A 85 3.26 -13.49 1.58
CA SER A 85 3.58 -14.90 1.31
C SER A 85 2.57 -15.87 1.95
N LYS A 86 2.03 -15.53 3.13
CA LYS A 86 1.01 -16.31 3.84
C LYS A 86 -0.33 -16.34 3.09
N LEU A 87 -0.65 -15.30 2.32
CA LEU A 87 -1.89 -15.21 1.53
C LEU A 87 -1.82 -15.96 0.21
N THR A 88 -0.60 -16.19 -0.30
CA THR A 88 -0.35 -16.97 -1.52
C THR A 88 -0.17 -18.46 -1.25
N TYR A 89 -0.06 -18.85 0.01
CA TYR A 89 0.08 -20.24 0.45
C TYR A 89 -1.25 -20.78 0.96
N SER A 90 -1.90 -21.61 0.14
CA SER A 90 -3.05 -22.43 0.55
C SER A 90 -2.54 -23.83 0.84
N GLY A 91 -2.80 -24.36 2.04
CA GLY A 91 -2.33 -25.67 2.52
C GLY A 91 -2.82 -26.92 1.75
N LYS A 92 -3.16 -26.77 0.48
CA LYS A 92 -3.47 -27.84 -0.48
C LYS A 92 -2.66 -27.60 -1.76
N ASP A 93 -1.33 -27.67 -1.69
CA ASP A 93 -0.36 -27.77 -2.82
C ASP A 93 -0.64 -26.90 -4.08
N ARG A 94 -1.39 -25.81 -3.93
CA ARG A 94 -1.84 -24.96 -5.03
C ARG A 94 -1.47 -23.55 -4.70
N TYR A 95 -0.37 -23.12 -5.30
CA TYR A 95 0.06 -21.74 -5.26
C TYR A 95 -0.99 -20.90 -5.99
N ILE A 96 -1.68 -20.02 -5.28
CA ILE A 96 -2.47 -18.96 -5.93
C ILE A 96 -1.43 -17.95 -6.42
N MET A 97 -0.90 -18.17 -7.63
CA MET A 97 0.13 -17.35 -8.28
C MET A 97 -0.47 -16.03 -8.80
N ASP A 98 -1.20 -15.30 -7.96
CA ASP A 98 -1.50 -13.91 -8.29
C ASP A 98 -0.21 -13.11 -8.05
N ASN A 99 0.42 -12.65 -9.13
CA ASN A 99 1.69 -11.92 -9.08
C ASN A 99 1.50 -10.42 -8.78
N HIS A 100 0.26 -9.94 -8.67
CA HIS A 100 -0.01 -8.56 -8.28
C HIS A 100 0.55 -8.31 -6.88
N LEU A 101 1.18 -7.15 -6.69
CA LEU A 101 1.77 -6.75 -5.43
C LEU A 101 0.73 -6.81 -4.31
N PHE A 102 -0.42 -6.17 -4.51
CA PHE A 102 -1.43 -6.03 -3.47
C PHE A 102 -2.57 -7.05 -3.59
N LEU A 103 -2.73 -7.88 -2.55
CA LEU A 103 -3.73 -8.94 -2.48
C LEU A 103 -4.81 -8.64 -1.43
N ASN A 104 -6.01 -9.19 -1.66
CA ASN A 104 -7.08 -9.22 -0.69
C ASN A 104 -6.87 -10.37 0.31
N LYS A 105 -7.75 -10.48 1.32
CA LYS A 105 -7.65 -11.52 2.36
C LYS A 105 -7.78 -12.96 1.86
N PHE A 106 -8.19 -13.14 0.60
CA PHE A 106 -8.34 -14.43 -0.08
C PHE A 106 -7.21 -14.70 -1.09
N GLY A 107 -6.13 -13.91 -1.07
CA GLY A 107 -4.98 -14.11 -1.96
C GLY A 107 -5.18 -13.68 -3.41
N LYS A 108 -6.26 -12.97 -3.75
CA LYS A 108 -6.51 -12.42 -5.10
C LYS A 108 -6.17 -10.94 -5.17
N ARG A 109 -5.86 -10.41 -6.36
CA ARG A 109 -5.58 -8.97 -6.55
C ARG A 109 -6.64 -8.05 -5.92
N LEU A 110 -6.18 -6.95 -5.32
CA LEU A 110 -7.07 -5.87 -4.91
C LEU A 110 -7.58 -5.10 -6.13
N SER A 111 -8.83 -4.65 -6.07
CA SER A 111 -9.40 -3.75 -7.09
C SER A 111 -9.09 -2.28 -6.77
N SER A 112 -9.10 -1.41 -7.78
CA SER A 112 -9.05 0.05 -7.60
C SER A 112 -10.11 0.55 -6.61
N ARG A 113 -11.31 -0.05 -6.61
CA ARG A 113 -12.38 0.30 -5.67
C ARG A 113 -11.96 -0.01 -4.23
N SER A 114 -11.38 -1.19 -4.00
CA SER A 114 -10.89 -1.60 -2.69
C SER A 114 -9.75 -0.70 -2.19
N ILE A 115 -8.78 -0.39 -3.06
CA ILE A 115 -7.68 0.53 -2.74
C ILE A 115 -8.23 1.90 -2.37
N ARG A 116 -9.19 2.44 -3.14
CA ARG A 116 -9.84 3.72 -2.84
C ARG A 116 -10.54 3.70 -1.48
N THR A 117 -11.22 2.60 -1.14
CA THR A 117 -11.87 2.43 0.17
C THR A 117 -10.84 2.42 1.31
N ILE A 118 -9.72 1.72 1.13
CA ILE A 118 -8.60 1.72 2.09
C ILE A 118 -8.09 3.14 2.29
N VAL A 119 -7.75 3.86 1.22
CA VAL A 119 -7.29 5.25 1.31
C VAL A 119 -8.29 6.11 2.07
N LYS A 120 -9.58 6.07 1.68
CA LYS A 120 -10.64 6.82 2.35
C LYS A 120 -10.76 6.50 3.85
N LYS A 121 -10.66 5.22 4.24
CA LYS A 121 -10.70 4.78 5.65
C LYS A 121 -9.64 5.50 6.47
N TYR A 122 -8.39 5.48 6.02
CA TYR A 122 -7.27 6.04 6.79
C TYR A 122 -7.22 7.56 6.73
N VAL A 123 -7.54 8.16 5.59
CA VAL A 123 -7.73 9.63 5.49
C VAL A 123 -8.77 10.11 6.49
N LYS A 124 -9.94 9.44 6.56
CA LYS A 124 -10.98 9.79 7.52
C LYS A 124 -10.51 9.63 8.97
N LYS A 125 -9.77 8.55 9.31
CA LYS A 125 -9.20 8.37 10.65
C LYS A 125 -8.24 9.51 11.04
N ALA A 126 -7.38 9.95 10.12
CA ALA A 126 -6.45 11.05 10.38
C ALA A 126 -7.17 12.39 10.58
N VAL A 127 -8.22 12.66 9.79
CA VAL A 127 -9.03 13.88 9.91
C VAL A 127 -9.87 13.87 11.20
N ILE A 128 -10.49 12.75 11.57
CA ILE A 128 -11.27 12.67 12.83
C ILE A 128 -10.36 12.82 14.06
N GLY A 129 -9.15 12.26 14.03
CA GLY A 129 -8.15 12.48 15.09
C GLY A 129 -7.75 13.95 15.27
N LYS A 130 -8.05 14.83 14.31
CA LYS A 130 -7.90 16.29 14.45
C LYS A 130 -8.94 16.90 15.39
N ASN A 131 -10.15 16.33 15.42
CA ASN A 131 -11.28 16.86 16.20
C ASN A 131 -11.36 16.28 17.61
N ILE A 132 -10.60 15.22 17.89
CA ILE A 132 -10.57 14.55 19.20
C ILE A 132 -9.15 14.71 19.77
N THR A 133 -8.82 15.92 20.21
CA THR A 133 -7.66 16.15 21.07
C THR A 133 -8.11 16.15 22.54
N PRO A 134 -7.33 15.61 23.49
CA PRO A 134 -7.71 15.49 24.92
C PRO A 134 -8.09 16.79 25.65
N HIS A 135 -7.97 17.95 25.00
CA HIS A 135 -8.40 19.25 25.53
C HIS A 135 -9.76 19.70 25.00
N SER A 136 -10.52 18.82 24.34
CA SER A 136 -11.86 19.10 23.81
C SER A 136 -12.98 18.37 24.56
N ILE A 137 -12.71 17.92 25.79
CA ILE A 137 -13.70 17.44 26.78
C ILE A 137 -13.57 18.32 28.02
#